data_AF-A0A803YPF9-F1
#
_entry.id   AF-A0A803YPF9-F1
#
_cell.length_a   1.000
_cell.length_b   1.000
_cell.length_c   1.000
_cell.angle_alpha   90.00
_cell.angle_beta   90.00
_cell.angle_gamma   90.00
#
_symmetry.space_group_name_H-M   'P 1'
#
loop_
_entity.id
_entity.type
_entity.pdbx_description
1 polymer ?
#
loop_
_entity_poly.entity_id
_entity_poly.type
_entity_poly.pdbx_seq_one_letter_code
_entity_poly.pdbx_strand_id
1 'polypeptide(L)'
;MFCLVLQNDSFFSAAGAAREIQNCKMKAEQAMKTEFVRIAENLRAQLANIQKDKNGYLYNRKSDSRAEYSILEELEHKMSVNRKAEKTKILQQLAKIHNNVKRLQQQLEDVKPTSEFVDKLKEMLEETENAVNTFKDEQRQIYEQLLKDEKTAVNELSIFEKKVELWATSSSTTEKVLKLPSARISVNKTLGNHLPEEVIEFERFLQQTGGRQGGWDDGDHQNFLKVWTKHRGRLSYVDEALEYLHGRTKEDVEQHGIWYREFLILQDRKKESIKKWKEKQQREKEENLKKKEKSEIVQRLQYEDQMKKQKKEDNNNRQQFQHGKNRKQ
;
A
#
# COMPACT_ATOMS: atom_id res chain seq x y z
N MET A 1 -54.02 72.46 30.63
CA MET A 1 -53.46 71.09 30.74
C MET A 1 -53.26 70.58 29.32
N PHE A 2 -52.09 70.89 28.76
CA PHE A 2 -51.68 70.54 27.39
C PHE A 2 -51.11 69.11 27.40
N CYS A 3 -51.60 68.25 26.51
CA CYS A 3 -50.76 67.38 25.66
C CYS A 3 -51.63 66.70 24.60
N LEU A 4 -51.56 67.24 23.39
CA LEU A 4 -51.63 66.47 22.15
C LEU A 4 -50.51 65.43 22.17
N VAL A 5 -50.81 64.18 21.81
CA VAL A 5 -49.81 63.29 21.21
C VAL A 5 -50.43 62.70 19.95
N LEU A 6 -49.98 63.27 18.83
CA LEU A 6 -50.01 62.68 17.50
C LEU A 6 -48.91 61.61 17.38
N GLN A 7 -48.99 60.86 16.27
CA GLN A 7 -48.06 59.85 15.73
C GLN A 7 -48.19 58.47 16.38
N ASN A 8 -48.86 57.48 15.78
CA ASN A 8 -48.73 57.00 14.39
C ASN A 8 -47.25 56.95 13.96
N ASP A 9 -46.59 55.83 14.23
CA ASP A 9 -45.55 55.20 13.40
C ASP A 9 -44.98 53.98 14.13
N SER A 10 -45.56 52.79 13.92
CA SER A 10 -44.85 51.54 14.26
C SER A 10 -45.40 50.27 13.60
N PHE A 11 -46.50 50.33 12.83
CA PHE A 11 -47.05 49.11 12.24
C PHE A 11 -46.37 48.69 10.91
N PHE A 12 -45.60 49.58 10.28
CA PHE A 12 -44.85 49.27 9.06
C PHE A 12 -43.44 48.67 9.30
N SER A 13 -42.91 48.74 10.53
CA SER A 13 -41.54 48.31 10.84
C SER A 13 -41.40 46.79 11.08
N ALA A 14 -42.41 46.15 11.69
CA ALA A 14 -42.38 44.72 11.98
C ALA A 14 -42.41 43.84 10.71
N ALA A 15 -43.16 44.24 9.69
CA ALA A 15 -43.21 43.55 8.40
C ALA A 15 -41.91 43.73 7.59
N GLY A 16 -41.26 44.90 7.69
CA GLY A 16 -39.96 45.18 7.09
C GLY A 16 -38.83 44.37 7.74
N ALA A 17 -38.78 44.35 9.07
CA ALA A 17 -37.81 43.57 9.83
C ALA A 17 -37.95 42.06 9.61
N ALA A 18 -39.18 41.54 9.54
CA ALA A 18 -39.44 40.13 9.21
C ALA A 18 -38.97 39.78 7.78
N ARG A 19 -39.19 40.67 6.81
CA ARG A 19 -38.69 40.52 5.43
C ARG A 19 -37.17 40.53 5.35
N GLU A 20 -36.51 41.43 6.10
CA GLU A 20 -35.05 41.53 6.14
C GLU A 20 -34.40 40.30 6.78
N ILE A 21 -34.97 39.80 7.89
CA ILE A 21 -34.52 38.55 8.53
C ILE A 21 -34.67 37.36 7.58
N GLN A 22 -35.80 37.27 6.87
CA GLN A 22 -36.02 36.21 5.88
C GLN A 22 -35.06 36.31 4.69
N ASN A 23 -34.77 37.52 4.22
CA ASN A 23 -33.81 37.77 3.14
C ASN A 23 -32.37 37.44 3.57
N CYS A 24 -31.98 37.78 4.80
CA CYS A 24 -30.69 37.38 5.38
C CYS A 24 -30.57 35.85 5.52
N LYS A 25 -31.64 35.17 5.95
CA LYS A 25 -31.68 33.70 6.04
C LYS A 25 -31.52 33.05 4.67
N MET A 26 -32.22 33.56 3.65
CA MET A 26 -32.08 33.10 2.27
C MET A 26 -30.66 33.32 1.72
N LYS A 27 -30.05 34.47 2.00
CA LYS A 27 -28.66 34.75 1.59
C LYS A 27 -27.67 33.81 2.26
N ALA A 28 -27.84 33.50 3.54
CA ALA A 28 -27.00 32.55 4.27
C ALA A 28 -27.14 31.12 3.73
N GLU A 29 -28.37 30.66 3.48
CA GLU A 29 -28.60 29.35 2.82
C GLU A 29 -27.98 29.30 1.43
N GLN A 30 -28.12 30.38 0.65
CA GLN A 30 -27.54 30.45 -0.69
C GLN A 30 -26.01 30.38 -0.63
N ALA A 31 -25.40 31.09 0.32
CA ALA A 31 -23.95 31.07 0.55
C ALA A 31 -23.46 29.66 0.94
N MET A 32 -24.18 28.96 1.82
CA MET A 32 -23.87 27.57 2.17
C MET A 32 -23.97 26.63 0.97
N LYS A 33 -24.99 26.78 0.12
CA LYS A 33 -25.14 25.99 -1.11
C LYS A 33 -23.99 26.24 -2.08
N THR A 34 -23.60 27.50 -2.28
CA THR A 34 -22.49 27.84 -3.17
C THR A 34 -21.17 27.26 -2.66
N GLU A 35 -20.93 27.30 -1.35
CA GLU A 35 -19.72 26.74 -0.75
C GLU A 35 -19.71 25.20 -0.87
N PHE A 36 -20.86 24.56 -0.63
CA PHE A 36 -20.99 23.12 -0.83
C PHE A 36 -20.68 22.70 -2.28
N VAL A 37 -21.20 23.44 -3.26
CA VAL A 37 -20.91 23.19 -4.69
C VAL A 37 -19.42 23.36 -4.98
N ARG A 38 -18.79 24.42 -4.46
CA ARG A 38 -17.36 24.67 -4.61
C ARG A 38 -16.51 23.53 -4.06
N ILE A 39 -16.84 23.03 -2.87
CA ILE A 39 -16.16 21.87 -2.26
C ILE A 39 -16.37 20.62 -3.13
N ALA A 40 -17.59 20.38 -3.61
CA ALA A 40 -17.89 19.23 -4.46
C ALA A 40 -17.12 19.27 -5.80
N GLU A 41 -16.96 20.44 -6.40
CA GLU A 41 -16.14 20.63 -7.60
C GLU A 41 -14.66 20.36 -7.35
N ASN A 42 -14.12 20.87 -6.23
CA ASN A 42 -12.74 20.60 -5.82
C ASN A 42 -12.51 19.09 -5.61
N LEU A 43 -13.42 18.40 -4.91
CA LEU A 43 -13.34 16.96 -4.71
C LEU A 43 -13.44 16.18 -6.03
N ARG A 44 -14.29 16.63 -6.97
CA ARG A 44 -14.34 16.04 -8.32
C ARG A 44 -13.02 16.18 -9.06
N ALA A 45 -12.37 17.34 -8.98
CA ALA A 45 -11.08 17.57 -9.61
C ALA A 45 -9.99 16.65 -9.00
N GLN A 46 -9.96 16.53 -7.67
CA GLN A 46 -9.05 15.61 -6.98
C GLN A 46 -9.28 14.15 -7.40
N LEU A 47 -10.53 13.70 -7.45
CA LEU A 47 -10.87 12.36 -7.93
C LEU A 47 -10.42 12.13 -9.38
N ALA A 48 -10.58 13.12 -10.25
CA ALA A 48 -10.16 13.02 -11.65
C ALA A 48 -8.63 12.89 -11.78
N ASN A 49 -7.87 13.66 -11.00
CA ASN A 49 -6.41 13.56 -10.97
C ASN A 49 -5.94 12.19 -10.47
N ILE A 50 -6.49 11.71 -9.34
CA ILE A 50 -6.15 10.39 -8.79
C ILE A 50 -6.48 9.28 -9.81
N GLN A 51 -7.61 9.37 -10.49
CA GLN A 51 -7.99 8.41 -11.53
C GLN A 51 -7.02 8.43 -12.72
N LYS A 52 -6.61 9.63 -13.17
CA LYS A 52 -5.65 9.79 -14.26
C LYS A 52 -4.28 9.20 -13.90
N ASP A 53 -3.77 9.53 -12.72
CA ASP A 53 -2.47 9.04 -12.24
C ASP A 53 -2.47 7.52 -12.13
N LYS A 54 -3.49 6.97 -11.47
CA LYS A 54 -3.68 5.51 -11.37
C LYS A 54 -3.76 4.83 -12.73
N ASN A 55 -4.53 5.39 -13.68
CA ASN A 55 -4.62 4.83 -15.02
C ASN A 55 -3.27 4.88 -15.75
N GLY A 56 -2.45 5.91 -15.50
CA GLY A 56 -1.09 5.98 -16.00
C GLY A 56 -0.22 4.82 -15.47
N TYR A 57 -0.30 4.52 -14.17
CA TYR A 57 0.46 3.42 -13.57
C TYR A 57 -0.01 2.03 -14.02
N LEU A 58 -1.31 1.84 -14.22
CA LEU A 58 -1.89 0.55 -14.60
C LEU A 58 -1.76 0.27 -16.11
N TYR A 59 -2.09 1.23 -16.97
CA TYR A 59 -2.29 0.96 -18.41
C TYR A 59 -1.16 1.47 -19.32
N ASN A 60 -0.32 2.43 -18.87
CA ASN A 60 0.75 2.98 -19.72
C ASN A 60 2.10 2.27 -19.54
N ARG A 61 2.24 1.34 -18.59
CA ARG A 61 3.49 0.61 -18.38
C ARG A 61 3.61 -0.54 -19.38
N LYS A 62 4.37 -0.34 -20.46
CA LYS A 62 4.78 -1.43 -21.36
C LYS A 62 5.82 -2.30 -20.63
N SER A 63 5.39 -3.34 -19.91
CA SER A 63 6.29 -4.33 -19.30
C SER A 63 5.87 -5.76 -19.60
N ASP A 64 6.86 -6.67 -19.64
CA ASP A 64 6.72 -8.11 -19.89
C ASP A 64 5.94 -8.87 -18.78
N SER A 65 5.55 -8.17 -17.70
CA SER A 65 4.77 -8.67 -16.55
C SER A 65 3.26 -8.44 -16.66
N ARG A 66 2.73 -8.30 -17.88
CA ARG A 66 1.31 -8.00 -18.15
C ARG A 66 0.31 -8.93 -17.45
N ALA A 67 0.66 -10.20 -17.25
CA ALA A 67 -0.19 -11.17 -16.55
C ALA A 67 -0.39 -10.84 -15.05
N GLU A 68 0.62 -10.24 -14.39
CA GLU A 68 0.55 -9.84 -12.97
C GLU A 68 -0.32 -8.58 -12.79
N TYR A 69 -0.36 -7.71 -13.80
CA TYR A 69 -1.23 -6.54 -13.82
C TYR A 69 -2.71 -6.85 -14.10
N SER A 70 -3.01 -7.98 -14.76
CA SER A 70 -4.40 -8.39 -15.08
C SER A 70 -5.29 -8.44 -13.83
N ILE A 71 -4.79 -8.95 -12.71
CA ILE A 71 -5.56 -9.03 -11.46
C ILE A 71 -5.88 -7.62 -10.93
N LEU A 72 -4.93 -6.68 -11.03
CA LEU A 72 -5.13 -5.30 -10.59
C LEU A 72 -6.11 -4.56 -11.51
N GLU A 73 -6.05 -4.82 -12.82
CA GLU A 73 -7.01 -4.28 -13.79
C GLU A 73 -8.43 -4.80 -13.55
N GLU A 74 -8.59 -6.10 -13.27
CA GLU A 74 -9.87 -6.71 -12.91
C GLU A 74 -10.45 -6.10 -11.63
N LEU A 75 -9.62 -5.92 -10.60
CA LEU A 75 -10.04 -5.27 -9.36
C LEU A 75 -10.44 -3.81 -9.58
N GLU A 76 -9.65 -3.05 -10.35
CA GLU A 76 -10.01 -1.66 -10.67
C GLU A 76 -11.30 -1.58 -11.50
N HIS A 77 -11.46 -2.47 -12.48
CA HIS A 77 -12.67 -2.55 -13.28
C HIS A 77 -13.89 -2.80 -12.38
N LYS A 78 -13.80 -3.78 -11.48
CA LYS A 78 -14.84 -4.07 -10.48
C LYS A 78 -15.16 -2.85 -9.61
N MET A 79 -14.15 -2.16 -9.08
CA MET A 79 -14.34 -0.95 -8.27
C MET A 79 -14.99 0.19 -9.06
N SER A 80 -14.62 0.35 -10.33
CA SER A 80 -15.22 1.34 -11.24
C SER A 80 -16.68 1.04 -11.53
N VAL A 81 -17.02 -0.21 -11.81
CA VAL A 81 -18.41 -0.67 -11.99
C VAL A 81 -19.22 -0.44 -10.73
N ASN A 82 -18.70 -0.81 -9.55
CA ASN A 82 -19.36 -0.60 -8.27
C ASN A 82 -19.67 0.89 -8.01
N ARG A 83 -18.70 1.80 -8.23
CA ARG A 83 -18.94 3.26 -8.09
C ARG A 83 -20.03 3.77 -9.03
N LYS A 84 -20.07 3.29 -10.27
CA LYS A 84 -21.12 3.67 -11.23
C LYS A 84 -22.49 3.13 -10.79
N ALA A 85 -22.55 1.89 -10.32
CA ALA A 85 -23.78 1.28 -9.81
C ALA A 85 -24.32 2.06 -8.60
N GLU A 86 -23.46 2.41 -7.65
CA GLU A 86 -23.84 3.19 -6.47
C GLU A 86 -24.36 4.58 -6.85
N LYS A 87 -23.69 5.27 -7.78
CA LYS A 87 -24.18 6.55 -8.31
C LYS A 87 -25.59 6.43 -8.90
N THR A 88 -25.83 5.38 -9.69
CA THR A 88 -27.15 5.13 -10.29
C THR A 88 -28.20 4.86 -9.21
N LYS A 89 -27.86 4.05 -8.19
CA LYS A 89 -28.76 3.74 -7.06
C LYS A 89 -29.16 5.01 -6.30
N ILE A 90 -28.20 5.88 -5.97
CA ILE A 90 -28.46 7.15 -5.29
C ILE A 90 -29.38 8.03 -6.14
N LEU A 91 -29.12 8.17 -7.44
CA LEU A 91 -29.95 8.96 -8.34
C LEU A 91 -31.38 8.41 -8.43
N GLN A 92 -31.56 7.08 -8.43
CA GLN A 92 -32.88 6.45 -8.42
C GLN A 92 -33.65 6.73 -7.11
N GLN A 93 -32.98 6.63 -5.97
CA GLN A 93 -33.60 6.92 -4.66
C GLN A 93 -33.99 8.40 -4.54
N LEU A 94 -33.12 9.31 -4.97
CA LEU A 94 -33.41 10.74 -5.00
C LEU A 94 -34.57 11.08 -5.95
N ALA A 95 -34.62 10.45 -7.13
CA ALA A 95 -35.73 10.63 -8.06
C ALA A 95 -37.06 10.15 -7.46
N LYS A 96 -37.05 9.03 -6.73
CA LYS A 96 -38.23 8.52 -6.01
C LYS A 96 -38.74 9.53 -4.97
N ILE A 97 -37.85 10.04 -4.12
CA ILE A 97 -38.18 11.06 -3.12
C ILE A 97 -38.73 12.31 -3.78
N HIS A 98 -38.05 12.80 -4.83
CA HIS A 98 -38.47 13.99 -5.57
C HIS A 98 -39.87 13.81 -6.17
N ASN A 99 -40.18 12.65 -6.75
CA ASN A 99 -41.49 12.37 -7.32
C ASN A 99 -42.59 12.30 -6.25
N ASN A 100 -42.28 11.73 -5.07
CA ASN A 100 -43.21 11.72 -3.94
C ASN A 100 -43.51 13.15 -3.44
N VAL A 101 -42.48 13.98 -3.30
CA VAL A 101 -42.63 15.39 -2.91
C VAL A 101 -43.44 16.16 -3.96
N LYS A 102 -43.16 15.96 -5.25
CA LYS A 102 -43.92 16.61 -6.33
C LYS A 102 -45.39 16.20 -6.32
N ARG A 103 -45.68 14.93 -6.07
CA ARG A 103 -47.06 14.42 -5.92
C ARG A 103 -47.76 15.07 -4.72
N LEU A 104 -47.07 15.19 -3.58
CA LEU A 104 -47.58 15.86 -2.39
C LEU A 104 -47.89 17.34 -2.68
N GLN A 105 -46.99 18.05 -3.36
CA GLN A 105 -47.18 19.45 -3.76
C GLN A 105 -48.41 19.62 -4.68
N GLN A 106 -48.55 18.76 -5.69
CA GLN A 106 -49.70 18.80 -6.60
C GLN A 106 -51.04 18.57 -5.89
N GLN A 107 -51.06 17.70 -4.88
CA GLN A 107 -52.26 17.48 -4.07
C GLN A 107 -52.58 18.68 -3.16
N LEU A 108 -51.60 19.51 -2.83
CA LEU A 108 -51.76 20.68 -1.98
C LEU A 108 -52.29 21.93 -2.72
N GLU A 109 -52.16 21.98 -4.05
CA GLU A 109 -52.47 23.18 -4.85
C GLU A 109 -53.98 23.42 -5.07
N ASP A 110 -54.86 22.41 -4.94
CA ASP A 110 -56.23 22.56 -5.47
C ASP A 110 -57.34 21.73 -4.77
N VAL A 111 -57.41 21.73 -3.43
CA VAL A 111 -58.43 20.91 -2.72
C VAL A 111 -59.00 21.55 -1.45
N LYS A 112 -60.33 21.42 -1.25
CA LYS A 112 -61.01 21.73 0.01
C LYS A 112 -60.66 20.69 1.08
N PRO A 113 -60.34 21.08 2.33
CA PRO A 113 -59.97 20.14 3.38
C PRO A 113 -61.19 19.30 3.81
N THR A 114 -61.34 18.14 3.21
CA THR A 114 -62.22 17.06 3.67
C THR A 114 -61.43 16.09 4.54
N SER A 115 -62.05 15.45 5.54
CA SER A 115 -61.34 14.53 6.47
C SER A 115 -60.55 13.44 5.73
N GLU A 116 -61.16 12.81 4.72
CA GLU A 116 -60.54 11.77 3.89
C GLU A 116 -59.33 12.28 3.10
N PHE A 117 -59.36 13.55 2.67
CA PHE A 117 -58.23 14.19 1.99
C PHE A 117 -57.08 14.50 2.94
N VAL A 118 -57.38 14.94 4.17
CA VAL A 118 -56.36 15.16 5.21
C VAL A 118 -55.66 13.85 5.58
N ASP A 119 -56.39 12.75 5.67
CA ASP A 119 -55.80 11.43 5.98
C ASP A 119 -54.91 10.93 4.83
N LYS A 120 -55.32 11.15 3.57
CA LYS A 120 -54.49 10.85 2.39
C LYS A 120 -53.21 11.71 2.30
N LEU A 121 -53.29 12.99 2.72
CA LEU A 121 -52.12 13.85 2.81
C LEU A 121 -51.12 13.37 3.88
N LYS A 122 -51.63 12.94 5.04
CA LYS A 122 -50.79 12.36 6.11
C LYS A 122 -50.08 11.11 5.63
N GLU A 123 -50.79 10.20 4.96
CA GLU A 123 -50.20 8.98 4.40
C GLU A 123 -49.07 9.30 3.41
N MET A 124 -49.28 10.22 2.46
CA MET A 124 -48.23 10.63 1.52
C MET A 124 -47.05 11.36 2.18
N LEU A 125 -47.30 12.13 3.23
CA LEU A 125 -46.26 12.80 4.01
C LEU A 125 -45.41 11.76 4.74
N GLU A 126 -46.04 10.80 5.40
CA GLU A 126 -45.38 9.69 6.10
C GLU A 126 -44.59 8.81 5.13
N GLU A 127 -45.13 8.49 3.95
CA GLU A 127 -44.38 7.80 2.89
C GLU A 127 -43.12 8.57 2.46
N THR A 128 -43.24 9.89 2.34
CA THR A 128 -42.12 10.75 1.92
C THR A 128 -41.07 10.85 3.02
N GLU A 129 -41.49 11.06 4.27
CA GLU A 129 -40.61 11.11 5.43
C GLU A 129 -39.89 9.77 5.63
N ASN A 130 -40.60 8.65 5.55
CA ASN A 130 -40.01 7.32 5.61
C ASN A 130 -38.99 7.11 4.48
N ALA A 131 -39.31 7.50 3.25
CA ALA A 131 -38.36 7.39 2.13
C ALA A 131 -37.09 8.23 2.35
N VAL A 132 -37.21 9.43 2.93
CA VAL A 132 -36.08 10.30 3.27
C VAL A 132 -35.24 9.70 4.40
N ASN A 133 -35.88 9.20 5.46
CA ASN A 133 -35.19 8.60 6.60
C ASN A 133 -34.45 7.33 6.20
N THR A 134 -35.10 6.42 5.46
CA THR A 134 -34.44 5.23 4.92
C THR A 134 -33.26 5.59 4.03
N PHE A 135 -33.41 6.57 3.13
CA PHE A 135 -32.28 7.04 2.30
C PHE A 135 -31.11 7.54 3.15
N LYS A 136 -31.37 8.39 4.15
CA LYS A 136 -30.32 8.92 5.02
C LYS A 136 -29.63 7.83 5.83
N ASP A 137 -30.39 6.87 6.34
CA ASP A 137 -29.86 5.75 7.12
C ASP A 137 -29.02 4.81 6.26
N GLU A 138 -29.47 4.46 5.06
CA GLU A 138 -28.69 3.67 4.10
C GLU A 138 -27.38 4.38 3.72
N GLN A 139 -27.44 5.68 3.39
CA GLN A 139 -26.24 6.44 3.03
C GLN A 139 -25.27 6.57 4.22
N ARG A 140 -25.78 6.72 5.46
CA ARG A 140 -24.95 6.71 6.67
C ARG A 140 -24.23 5.37 6.84
N GLN A 141 -24.96 4.26 6.73
CA GLN A 141 -24.38 2.92 6.86
C GLN A 141 -23.30 2.65 5.80
N ILE A 142 -23.55 3.02 4.54
CA ILE A 142 -22.56 2.88 3.46
C ILE A 142 -21.32 3.72 3.74
N TYR A 143 -21.50 4.97 4.18
CA TYR A 143 -20.39 5.86 4.52
C TYR A 143 -19.54 5.33 5.69
N GLU A 144 -20.18 4.86 6.76
CA GLU A 144 -19.50 4.26 7.91
C GLU A 144 -18.70 3.01 7.52
N GLN A 145 -19.27 2.17 6.65
CA GLN A 145 -18.57 1.00 6.12
C GLN A 145 -17.36 1.41 5.27
N LEU A 146 -17.50 2.41 4.39
CA LEU A 146 -16.39 2.93 3.59
C LEU A 146 -15.27 3.51 4.45
N LEU A 147 -15.60 4.23 5.53
CA LEU A 147 -14.60 4.74 6.48
C LEU A 147 -13.84 3.60 7.18
N LYS A 148 -14.53 2.52 7.53
CA LYS A 148 -13.91 1.33 8.13
C LYS A 148 -12.97 0.63 7.14
N ASP A 149 -13.39 0.51 5.89
CA ASP A 149 -12.60 -0.10 4.82
C ASP A 149 -11.37 0.75 4.50
N GLU A 150 -11.51 2.08 4.40
CA GLU A 150 -10.41 3.02 4.24
C GLU A 150 -9.39 2.88 5.38
N LYS A 151 -9.85 2.88 6.64
CA LYS A 151 -8.99 2.70 7.80
C LYS A 151 -8.23 1.37 7.75
N THR A 152 -8.92 0.29 7.37
CA THR A 152 -8.30 -1.04 7.23
C THR A 152 -7.22 -1.02 6.15
N ALA A 153 -7.53 -0.52 4.95
CA ALA A 153 -6.59 -0.45 3.84
C ALA A 153 -5.38 0.43 4.16
N VAL A 154 -5.57 1.59 4.81
CA VAL A 154 -4.48 2.46 5.26
C VAL A 154 -3.57 1.75 6.28
N ASN A 155 -4.16 1.00 7.22
CA ASN A 155 -3.36 0.21 8.17
C ASN A 155 -2.57 -0.89 7.47
N GLU A 156 -3.18 -1.61 6.54
CA GLU A 156 -2.52 -2.65 5.74
C GLU A 156 -1.37 -2.07 4.91
N LEU A 157 -1.58 -0.91 4.27
CA LEU A 157 -0.55 -0.18 3.55
C LEU A 157 0.58 0.25 4.48
N SER A 158 0.27 0.81 5.66
CA SER A 158 1.30 1.19 6.64
C SER A 158 2.13 -0.01 7.13
N ILE A 159 1.48 -1.15 7.37
CA ILE A 159 2.18 -2.41 7.72
C ILE A 159 3.06 -2.86 6.55
N PHE A 160 2.57 -2.76 5.32
CA PHE A 160 3.32 -3.12 4.14
C PHE A 160 4.51 -2.17 3.88
N GLU A 161 4.33 -0.86 4.03
CA GLU A 161 5.39 0.15 3.97
C GLU A 161 6.48 -0.15 4.98
N LYS A 162 6.12 -0.41 6.25
CA LYS A 162 7.10 -0.83 7.28
C LYS A 162 7.83 -2.12 6.91
N LYS A 163 7.14 -3.08 6.28
CA LYS A 163 7.79 -4.31 5.77
C LYS A 163 8.78 -3.99 4.65
N VAL A 164 8.42 -3.09 3.73
CA VAL A 164 9.30 -2.65 2.64
C VAL A 164 10.51 -1.90 3.19
N GLU A 165 10.33 -0.99 4.14
CA GLU A 165 11.41 -0.29 4.85
C GLU A 165 12.31 -1.26 5.60
N LEU A 166 11.71 -2.25 6.28
CA LEU A 166 12.45 -3.33 6.94
C LEU A 166 13.23 -4.15 5.92
N TRP A 167 12.68 -4.47 4.75
CA TRP A 167 13.42 -5.16 3.69
C TRP A 167 14.56 -4.31 3.14
N ALA A 168 14.34 -3.01 2.93
CA ALA A 168 15.36 -2.07 2.51
C ALA A 168 16.50 -1.97 3.55
N THR A 169 16.18 -1.97 4.84
CA THR A 169 17.15 -1.85 5.95
C THR A 169 17.80 -3.21 6.29
N SER A 170 17.06 -4.31 6.14
CA SER A 170 17.58 -5.67 6.29
C SER A 170 18.52 -6.04 5.14
N SER A 171 18.37 -5.40 3.97
CA SER A 171 19.33 -5.51 2.88
C SER A 171 20.68 -4.83 3.18
N SER A 172 20.73 -3.88 4.13
CA SER A 172 21.96 -3.23 4.59
C SER A 172 22.55 -3.80 5.89
N THR A 173 21.77 -4.50 6.72
CA THR A 173 22.23 -4.95 8.05
C THR A 173 22.01 -6.41 8.39
N THR A 174 21.06 -7.12 7.75
CA THR A 174 20.77 -8.50 8.14
C THR A 174 20.18 -9.27 6.97
N GLU A 175 21.10 -9.73 6.14
CA GLU A 175 21.01 -10.98 5.44
C GLU A 175 20.82 -12.13 6.46
N LYS A 176 19.66 -12.27 7.11
CA LYS A 176 19.27 -13.41 7.96
C LYS A 176 17.78 -13.32 8.37
N VAL A 177 16.97 -14.20 7.75
CA VAL A 177 15.84 -14.97 8.36
C VAL A 177 14.60 -14.11 8.74
N LEU A 178 13.49 -14.05 7.98
CA LEU A 178 12.44 -15.07 7.77
C LEU A 178 11.49 -14.73 6.59
N LYS A 179 10.79 -15.76 6.11
CA LYS A 179 10.03 -15.90 4.85
C LYS A 179 8.63 -15.22 4.81
N LEU A 180 8.31 -14.60 3.64
CA LEU A 180 7.11 -14.62 2.76
C LEU A 180 5.64 -14.51 3.30
N PRO A 181 4.64 -14.04 2.50
CA PRO A 181 4.11 -14.72 1.27
C PRO A 181 4.07 -13.81 0.02
N SER A 182 4.59 -14.25 -1.14
CA SER A 182 3.97 -15.07 -2.20
C SER A 182 3.27 -14.21 -3.26
N ALA A 183 4.01 -13.83 -4.29
CA ALA A 183 3.49 -13.54 -5.63
C ALA A 183 4.54 -14.00 -6.66
N ARG A 184 4.07 -14.73 -7.67
CA ARG A 184 4.86 -15.40 -8.71
C ARG A 184 5.51 -14.33 -9.57
N ILE A 185 6.84 -14.38 -9.73
CA ILE A 185 7.56 -13.63 -10.78
C ILE A 185 8.39 -14.63 -11.56
N SER A 186 8.14 -14.69 -12.85
CA SER A 186 8.97 -15.38 -13.83
C SER A 186 10.32 -14.66 -13.93
N VAL A 187 11.37 -15.26 -13.37
CA VAL A 187 12.75 -14.78 -13.55
C VAL A 187 13.41 -15.64 -14.63
N ASN A 188 13.45 -15.09 -15.83
CA ASN A 188 14.51 -15.39 -16.79
C ASN A 188 14.76 -14.16 -17.67
N LYS A 189 15.58 -13.24 -17.16
CA LYS A 189 16.88 -12.88 -17.75
C LYS A 189 17.41 -11.60 -17.11
N THR A 190 18.71 -11.63 -16.84
CA THR A 190 19.59 -10.46 -16.64
C THR A 190 19.33 -9.60 -15.40
N LEU A 191 19.52 -10.17 -14.21
CA LEU A 191 20.14 -9.42 -13.12
C LEU A 191 20.84 -10.36 -12.14
N GLY A 192 22.10 -10.06 -11.84
CA GLY A 192 22.80 -10.60 -10.67
C GLY A 192 23.75 -11.75 -10.98
N ASN A 193 24.91 -11.42 -11.55
CA ASN A 193 26.09 -12.20 -11.24
C ASN A 193 26.19 -12.35 -9.70
N HIS A 194 26.43 -13.57 -9.22
CA HIS A 194 26.89 -13.95 -7.86
C HIS A 194 25.90 -14.57 -6.85
N LEU A 195 24.77 -15.17 -7.25
CA LEU A 195 24.10 -16.13 -6.36
C LEU A 195 24.79 -17.51 -6.47
N PRO A 196 25.08 -18.19 -5.35
CA PRO A 196 25.66 -19.54 -5.40
C PRO A 196 24.74 -20.55 -6.11
N GLU A 197 25.31 -21.50 -6.84
CA GLU A 197 24.56 -22.49 -7.64
C GLU A 197 23.55 -23.28 -6.79
N GLU A 198 23.88 -23.56 -5.52
CA GLU A 198 23.02 -24.29 -4.59
C GLU A 198 21.75 -23.49 -4.22
N VAL A 199 21.79 -22.16 -4.32
CA VAL A 199 20.61 -21.30 -4.15
C VAL A 199 19.66 -21.44 -5.34
N ILE A 200 20.23 -21.51 -6.54
CA ILE A 200 19.51 -21.67 -7.81
C ILE A 200 18.93 -23.09 -7.92
N GLU A 201 19.69 -24.10 -7.52
CA GLU A 201 19.27 -25.50 -7.47
C GLU A 201 18.06 -25.68 -6.55
N PHE A 202 18.11 -25.11 -5.34
CA PHE A 202 16.97 -25.14 -4.41
C PHE A 202 15.74 -24.43 -4.98
N GLU A 203 15.90 -23.29 -5.65
CA GLU A 203 14.77 -22.56 -6.25
C GLU A 203 14.16 -23.31 -7.43
N ARG A 204 14.99 -23.94 -8.27
CA ARG A 204 14.55 -24.82 -9.36
C ARG A 204 13.77 -26.02 -8.80
N PHE A 205 14.28 -26.65 -7.74
CA PHE A 205 13.60 -27.75 -7.08
C PHE A 205 12.19 -27.36 -6.59
N LEU A 206 12.05 -26.20 -5.93
CA LEU A 206 10.73 -25.73 -5.49
C LEU A 206 9.78 -25.45 -6.66
N GLN A 207 10.29 -24.90 -7.77
CA GLN A 207 9.46 -24.65 -8.95
C GLN A 207 8.96 -25.94 -9.59
N GLN A 208 9.82 -26.97 -9.66
CA GLN A 208 9.49 -28.26 -10.27
C GLN A 208 8.60 -29.13 -9.40
N THR A 209 8.71 -29.04 -8.07
CA THR A 209 8.06 -29.96 -7.13
C THR A 209 6.82 -29.40 -6.45
N GLY A 210 6.23 -28.31 -6.96
CA GLY A 210 4.99 -27.77 -6.39
C GLY A 210 5.18 -26.90 -5.15
N GLY A 211 6.33 -26.24 -5.03
CA GLY A 211 6.58 -25.21 -4.03
C GLY A 211 7.11 -25.74 -2.69
N ARG A 212 6.83 -25.00 -1.61
CA ARG A 212 7.33 -25.35 -0.26
C ARG A 212 6.61 -26.52 0.39
N GLN A 213 5.45 -26.88 -0.16
CA GLN A 213 4.60 -27.94 0.35
C GLN A 213 4.58 -29.16 -0.58
N GLY A 214 5.39 -29.20 -1.64
CA GLY A 214 5.44 -30.38 -2.52
C GLY A 214 4.18 -30.59 -3.36
N GLY A 215 3.36 -29.54 -3.54
CA GLY A 215 2.03 -29.64 -4.14
C GLY A 215 0.91 -30.11 -3.20
N TRP A 216 1.21 -30.35 -1.92
CA TRP A 216 0.19 -30.65 -0.91
C TRP A 216 -0.46 -29.38 -0.38
N ASP A 217 -1.72 -29.46 0.04
CA ASP A 217 -2.38 -28.36 0.76
C ASP A 217 -1.79 -28.18 2.16
N ASP A 218 -2.04 -27.01 2.75
CA ASP A 218 -1.46 -26.66 4.04
C ASP A 218 -1.93 -27.59 5.17
N GLY A 219 -3.14 -28.15 5.11
CA GLY A 219 -3.66 -29.05 6.13
C GLY A 219 -2.96 -30.41 6.11
N ASP A 220 -2.95 -31.04 4.93
CA ASP A 220 -2.28 -32.31 4.69
C ASP A 220 -0.78 -32.23 4.98
N HIS A 221 -0.12 -31.17 4.51
CA HIS A 221 1.31 -30.96 4.74
C HIS A 221 1.62 -30.82 6.25
N GLN A 222 0.81 -30.09 7.01
CA GLN A 222 1.02 -29.94 8.45
C GLN A 222 0.80 -31.25 9.21
N ASN A 223 -0.19 -32.07 8.82
CA ASN A 223 -0.41 -33.37 9.43
C ASN A 223 0.74 -34.34 9.14
N PHE A 224 1.23 -34.37 7.89
CA PHE A 224 2.44 -35.12 7.53
C PHE A 224 3.65 -34.69 8.38
N LEU A 225 3.90 -33.38 8.54
CA LEU A 225 5.05 -32.89 9.31
C LEU A 225 5.00 -33.31 10.79
N LYS A 226 3.82 -33.35 11.41
CA LYS A 226 3.65 -33.81 12.79
C LYS A 226 4.07 -35.27 12.94
N VAL A 227 3.63 -36.13 12.03
CA VAL A 227 3.96 -37.57 12.07
C VAL A 227 5.43 -37.79 11.68
N TRP A 228 5.93 -37.09 10.66
CA TRP A 228 7.32 -37.17 10.22
C TRP A 228 8.30 -36.80 11.34
N THR A 229 8.04 -35.71 12.07
CA THR A 229 8.88 -35.25 13.18
C THR A 229 8.83 -36.22 14.36
N LYS A 230 7.67 -36.78 14.69
CA LYS A 230 7.49 -37.82 15.73
C LYS A 230 8.35 -39.07 15.44
N HIS A 231 8.34 -39.54 14.20
CA HIS A 231 9.06 -40.74 13.77
C HIS A 231 10.49 -40.48 13.30
N ARG A 232 10.95 -39.22 13.32
CA ARG A 232 12.26 -38.79 12.81
C ARG A 232 12.54 -39.29 11.37
N GLY A 233 11.50 -39.34 10.54
CA GLY A 233 11.60 -39.80 9.15
C GLY A 233 11.87 -41.30 8.94
N ARG A 234 11.59 -42.15 9.94
CA ARG A 234 11.63 -43.63 9.83
C ARG A 234 10.34 -44.17 9.22
N LEU A 235 10.41 -45.23 8.41
CA LEU A 235 9.28 -45.80 7.63
C LEU A 235 7.98 -46.05 8.42
N SER A 236 8.04 -46.20 9.75
CA SER A 236 6.88 -46.27 10.64
C SER A 236 5.98 -45.03 10.64
N TYR A 237 6.41 -43.92 10.03
CA TYR A 237 5.60 -42.71 9.89
C TYR A 237 4.44 -42.89 8.89
N VAL A 238 4.56 -43.82 7.93
CA VAL A 238 3.60 -43.95 6.83
C VAL A 238 2.24 -44.43 7.34
N ASP A 239 2.24 -45.47 8.17
CA ASP A 239 1.00 -46.05 8.71
C ASP A 239 0.27 -45.05 9.62
N GLU A 240 1.00 -44.31 10.46
CA GLU A 240 0.42 -43.28 11.31
C GLU A 240 -0.04 -42.04 10.51
N ALA A 241 0.64 -41.69 9.41
CA ALA A 241 0.25 -40.56 8.57
C ALA A 241 -1.07 -40.82 7.83
N LEU A 242 -1.35 -42.07 7.45
CA LEU A 242 -2.60 -42.46 6.81
C LEU A 242 -3.82 -42.27 7.73
N GLU A 243 -3.67 -42.34 9.05
CA GLU A 243 -4.76 -42.08 10.00
C GLU A 243 -5.21 -40.60 10.01
N TYR A 244 -4.33 -39.68 9.61
CA TYR A 244 -4.61 -38.25 9.60
C TYR A 244 -4.87 -37.68 8.20
N LEU A 245 -4.41 -38.36 7.15
CA LEU A 245 -4.48 -37.92 5.75
C LEU A 245 -5.60 -38.63 4.99
N HIS A 246 -6.83 -38.27 5.35
CA HIS A 246 -8.05 -38.84 4.78
C HIS A 246 -8.13 -38.52 3.28
N GLY A 247 -7.87 -39.53 2.43
CA GLY A 247 -7.91 -39.40 0.98
C GLY A 247 -6.54 -39.47 0.28
N ARG A 248 -5.44 -39.69 1.03
CA ARG A 248 -4.11 -39.97 0.46
C ARG A 248 -3.81 -41.46 0.48
N THR A 249 -3.13 -41.93 -0.55
CA THR A 249 -2.65 -43.32 -0.62
C THR A 249 -1.34 -43.48 0.14
N LYS A 250 -0.99 -44.73 0.46
CA LYS A 250 0.30 -45.06 1.07
C LYS A 250 1.46 -44.56 0.19
N GLU A 251 1.32 -44.77 -1.11
CA GLU A 251 2.27 -44.37 -2.12
C GLU A 251 2.45 -42.83 -2.14
N ASP A 252 1.37 -42.06 -2.04
CA ASP A 252 1.44 -40.58 -1.97
C ASP A 252 2.26 -40.12 -0.76
N VAL A 253 2.01 -40.73 0.40
CA VAL A 253 2.71 -40.41 1.66
C VAL A 253 4.20 -40.75 1.56
N GLU A 254 4.53 -41.90 0.96
CA GLU A 254 5.92 -42.32 0.74
C GLU A 254 6.65 -41.40 -0.23
N GLN A 255 6.03 -41.04 -1.36
CA GLN A 255 6.61 -40.11 -2.33
C GLN A 255 6.84 -38.72 -1.72
N HIS A 256 5.89 -38.26 -0.92
CA HIS A 256 6.03 -36.99 -0.21
C HIS A 256 7.14 -37.04 0.85
N GLY A 257 7.35 -38.19 1.50
CA GLY A 257 8.49 -38.39 2.39
C GLY A 257 9.84 -38.40 1.68
N ILE A 258 9.93 -38.97 0.48
CA ILE A 258 11.12 -38.91 -0.37
C ILE A 258 11.41 -37.46 -0.75
N TRP A 259 10.40 -36.76 -1.27
CA TRP A 259 10.48 -35.34 -1.62
C TRP A 259 10.92 -34.49 -0.42
N TYR A 260 10.32 -34.70 0.76
CA TYR A 260 10.63 -33.88 1.94
C TYR A 260 12.07 -34.10 2.43
N ARG A 261 12.60 -35.31 2.29
CA ARG A 261 14.01 -35.60 2.58
C ARG A 261 14.95 -34.84 1.63
N GLU A 262 14.64 -34.83 0.34
CA GLU A 262 15.41 -34.08 -0.67
C GLU A 262 15.31 -32.57 -0.43
N PHE A 263 14.10 -32.08 -0.09
CA PHE A 263 13.87 -30.69 0.31
C PHE A 263 14.78 -30.28 1.47
N LEU A 264 14.89 -31.10 2.52
CA LEU A 264 15.75 -30.83 3.67
C LEU A 264 17.22 -30.74 3.29
N ILE A 265 17.71 -31.68 2.47
CA ILE A 265 19.10 -31.71 1.99
C ILE A 265 19.42 -30.43 1.19
N LEU A 266 18.56 -30.08 0.24
CA LEU A 266 18.78 -28.89 -0.59
C LEU A 266 18.63 -27.60 0.22
N GLN A 267 17.72 -27.57 1.19
CA GLN A 267 17.59 -26.43 2.10
C GLN A 267 18.85 -26.22 2.93
N ASP A 268 19.47 -27.29 3.42
CA ASP A 268 20.71 -27.20 4.20
C ASP A 268 21.92 -26.83 3.33
N ARG A 269 22.04 -27.41 2.12
CA ARG A 269 23.05 -26.98 1.13
C ARG A 269 22.94 -25.50 0.79
N LYS A 270 21.71 -24.99 0.58
CA LYS A 270 21.46 -23.56 0.37
C LYS A 270 21.96 -22.72 1.55
N LYS A 271 21.65 -23.12 2.79
CA LYS A 271 22.12 -22.39 3.98
C LYS A 271 23.65 -22.38 4.08
N GLU A 272 24.29 -23.52 3.86
CA GLU A 272 25.75 -23.63 3.89
C GLU A 272 26.42 -22.78 2.81
N SER A 273 25.89 -22.80 1.60
CA SER A 273 26.43 -22.02 0.49
C SER A 273 26.33 -20.51 0.74
N ILE A 274 25.18 -20.04 1.25
CA ILE A 274 25.01 -18.65 1.68
C ILE A 274 26.00 -18.28 2.79
N LYS A 275 26.23 -19.17 3.76
CA LYS A 275 27.21 -18.95 4.84
C LYS A 275 28.63 -18.80 4.27
N LYS A 276 29.06 -19.72 3.41
CA LYS A 276 30.38 -19.68 2.76
C LYS A 276 30.57 -18.43 1.90
N TRP A 277 29.53 -18.03 1.17
CA TRP A 277 29.53 -16.82 0.35
C TRP A 277 29.73 -15.56 1.20
N LYS A 278 29.00 -15.42 2.31
CA LYS A 278 29.17 -14.31 3.27
C LYS A 278 30.58 -14.23 3.82
N GLU A 279 31.12 -15.37 4.26
CA GLU A 279 32.47 -15.43 4.80
C GLU A 279 33.51 -15.06 3.74
N LYS A 280 33.30 -15.46 2.48
CA LYS A 280 34.17 -15.08 1.36
C LYS A 280 34.12 -13.57 1.10
N GLN A 281 32.92 -12.98 1.03
CA GLN A 281 32.75 -11.53 0.83
C GLN A 281 33.41 -10.70 1.94
N GLN A 282 33.29 -11.15 3.18
CA GLN A 282 33.94 -10.49 4.32
C GLN A 282 35.47 -10.55 4.22
N ARG A 283 36.05 -11.71 3.87
CA ARG A 283 37.50 -11.86 3.67
C ARG A 283 38.02 -10.97 2.54
N GLU A 284 37.32 -10.93 1.40
CA GLU A 284 37.70 -10.08 0.26
C GLU A 284 37.70 -8.59 0.63
N LYS A 285 36.72 -8.14 1.43
CA LYS A 285 36.65 -6.76 1.94
C LYS A 285 37.83 -6.43 2.86
N GLU A 286 38.19 -7.33 3.78
CA GLU A 286 39.33 -7.15 4.68
C GLU A 286 40.67 -7.15 3.94
N GLU A 287 40.85 -8.01 2.94
CA GLU A 287 42.05 -8.01 2.11
C GLU A 287 42.19 -6.73 1.28
N ASN A 288 41.09 -6.24 0.70
CA ASN A 288 41.09 -4.98 -0.04
C ASN A 288 41.41 -3.78 0.84
N LEU A 289 40.91 -3.76 2.08
CA LEU A 289 41.26 -2.73 3.06
C LEU A 289 42.75 -2.76 3.41
N LYS A 290 43.30 -3.95 3.70
CA LYS A 290 44.73 -4.12 3.98
C LYS A 290 45.61 -3.73 2.78
N LYS A 291 45.19 -4.02 1.56
CA LYS A 291 45.90 -3.60 0.33
C LYS A 291 45.89 -2.08 0.19
N LYS A 292 44.76 -1.44 0.47
CA LYS A 292 44.62 0.02 0.44
C LYS A 292 45.51 0.70 1.49
N GLU A 293 45.48 0.24 2.74
CA GLU A 293 46.36 0.75 3.81
C GLU A 293 47.84 0.59 3.46
N LYS A 294 48.24 -0.57 2.94
CA LYS A 294 49.63 -0.78 2.48
C LYS A 294 50.01 0.18 1.35
N SER A 295 49.11 0.43 0.40
CA SER A 295 49.37 1.37 -0.69
C SER A 295 49.52 2.82 -0.20
N GLU A 296 48.72 3.23 0.78
CA GLU A 296 48.78 4.57 1.38
C GLU A 296 50.06 4.77 2.21
N ILE A 297 50.50 3.73 2.94
CA ILE A 297 51.78 3.75 3.66
C ILE A 297 52.96 3.89 2.68
N VAL A 298 52.95 3.12 1.59
CA VAL A 298 54.01 3.20 0.56
C VAL A 298 54.04 4.59 -0.08
N GLN A 299 52.87 5.16 -0.42
CA GLN A 299 52.79 6.52 -0.97
C GLN A 299 53.32 7.58 0.01
N ARG A 300 52.99 7.46 1.30
CA ARG A 300 53.49 8.39 2.34
C ARG A 300 55.01 8.32 2.48
N LEU A 301 55.58 7.11 2.51
CA LEU A 301 57.03 6.92 2.60
C LEU A 301 57.75 7.48 1.36
N GLN A 302 57.17 7.31 0.16
CA GLN A 302 57.71 7.91 -1.07
C GLN A 302 57.69 9.44 -1.03
N TYR A 303 56.60 10.04 -0.55
CA TYR A 303 56.48 11.49 -0.40
C TYR A 303 57.50 12.06 0.61
N GLU A 304 57.68 11.37 1.75
CA GLU A 304 58.67 11.76 2.75
C GLU A 304 60.12 11.67 2.23
N ASP A 305 60.45 10.65 1.44
CA ASP A 305 61.78 10.51 0.83
C ASP A 305 62.04 11.61 -0.22
N GLN A 306 61.05 11.96 -1.04
CA GLN A 306 61.14 13.08 -1.99
C GLN A 306 61.37 14.42 -1.27
N MET A 307 60.60 14.69 -0.21
CA MET A 307 60.77 15.91 0.59
C MET A 307 62.14 15.99 1.26
N LYS A 308 62.70 14.85 1.71
CA LYS A 308 64.06 14.79 2.27
C LYS A 308 65.14 15.04 1.20
N LYS A 309 64.99 14.50 -0.01
CA LYS A 309 65.90 14.75 -1.14
C LYS A 309 65.90 16.21 -1.55
N GLN A 310 64.72 16.82 -1.70
CA GLN A 310 64.57 18.22 -2.08
C GLN A 310 65.19 19.17 -1.04
N LYS A 311 64.99 18.90 0.25
CA LYS A 311 65.65 19.66 1.33
C LYS A 311 67.18 19.54 1.31
N LYS A 312 67.72 18.36 0.96
CA LYS A 312 69.18 18.17 0.83
C LYS A 312 69.74 18.94 -0.37
N GLU A 313 69.04 18.92 -1.50
CA GLU A 313 69.42 19.69 -2.69
C GLU A 313 69.39 21.19 -2.42
N ASP A 314 68.32 21.71 -1.81
CA ASP A 314 68.21 23.13 -1.44
C ASP A 314 69.34 23.57 -0.50
N ASN A 315 69.68 22.73 0.49
CA ASN A 315 70.76 23.03 1.42
C ASN A 315 72.13 23.03 0.73
N ASN A 316 72.38 22.07 -0.16
CA ASN A 316 73.61 22.01 -0.95
C ASN A 316 73.73 23.23 -1.89
N ASN A 317 72.64 23.64 -2.52
CA ASN A 317 72.60 24.80 -3.41
C ASN A 317 72.86 26.12 -2.64
N ARG A 318 72.32 26.25 -1.42
CA ARG A 318 72.63 27.37 -0.50
C ARG A 318 74.10 27.43 -0.10
N GLN A 319 74.73 26.28 0.18
CA GLN A 319 76.15 26.22 0.54
C GLN A 319 77.04 26.60 -0.65
N GLN A 320 76.71 26.17 -1.86
CA GLN A 320 77.44 26.58 -3.08
C GLN A 320 77.32 28.09 -3.35
N PHE A 321 76.13 28.69 -3.13
CA PHE A 321 75.94 30.14 -3.23
C PHE A 321 76.78 30.93 -2.21
N GLN A 322 76.95 30.42 -1.00
CA GLN A 322 77.81 31.03 0.02
C GLN A 322 79.31 30.90 -0.33
N HIS A 323 79.73 29.74 -0.83
CA HIS A 323 81.11 29.52 -1.29
C HIS A 323 81.48 30.38 -2.50
N GLY A 324 80.54 30.64 -3.42
CA GLY A 324 80.75 31.52 -4.57
C GLY A 324 80.89 33.00 -4.21
N LYS A 325 80.29 33.46 -3.10
CA LYS A 325 80.45 34.83 -2.59
C LYS A 325 81.82 35.05 -1.93
N ASN A 326 82.36 34.03 -1.25
CA ASN A 326 83.66 34.12 -0.57
C ASN A 326 84.88 33.99 -1.51
N ARG A 327 84.68 33.67 -2.80
CA ARG A 327 85.75 33.64 -3.82
C ARG A 327 85.87 34.92 -4.67
N LYS A 328 85.04 35.93 -4.40
CA LYS A 328 85.01 37.22 -5.13
C LYS A 328 85.46 38.43 -4.28
N GLN A 329 85.99 38.18 -3.08
CA GLN A 329 86.86 39.09 -2.33
C GLN A 329 88.28 38.55 -2.43
#